data_AF-A0A7S3ZIL3-F1
#
_entry.id   AF-A0A7S3ZIL3-F1
#
_cell.length_a   1.000
_cell.length_b   1.000
_cell.length_c   1.000
_cell.angle_alpha   90.00
_cell.angle_beta   90.00
_cell.angle_gamma   90.00
#
_symmetry.space_group_name_H-M   'P 1'
#
loop_
_entity.id
_entity.type
_entity.pdbx_description
1 polymer ?
#
loop_
_entity_poly.entity_id
_entity_poly.type
_entity_poly.pdbx_seq_one_letter_code
_entity_poly.pdbx_strand_id
1 'polypeptide(L)'
;KRKFQAVEMVYFRQWYEGATKAQQADAKKVIASGQLSFAVGGWVMPDEATVDYPDLISTMSMGHEWIYDTFGQRVKHGFQVDPFGASSAFAAFSAMFGF
;
A
#
# COMPACT_ATOMS: atom_id res chain seq x y z
N LYS A 1 4.45 17.48 -14.04
CA LYS A 1 3.17 17.08 -13.40
C LYS A 1 3.45 16.73 -11.95
N ARG A 2 2.58 17.12 -11.00
CA ARG A 2 2.73 16.76 -9.58
C ARG A 2 2.51 15.25 -9.39
N LYS A 3 3.23 14.65 -8.43
CA LYS A 3 3.14 13.24 -8.04
C LYS A 3 2.90 13.15 -6.53
N PHE A 4 2.21 12.10 -6.10
CA PHE A 4 1.92 11.79 -4.70
C PHE A 4 1.95 10.27 -4.49
N GLN A 5 2.40 9.84 -3.31
CA GLN A 5 2.41 8.44 -2.92
C GLN A 5 1.51 8.23 -1.71
N ALA A 6 0.61 7.26 -1.78
CA ALA A 6 -0.19 6.81 -0.65
C ALA A 6 0.38 5.49 -0.10
N VAL A 7 0.41 5.34 1.23
CA VAL A 7 1.13 4.24 1.90
C VAL A 7 0.17 3.30 2.64
N GLU A 8 -0.72 3.85 3.45
CA GLU A 8 -1.63 3.08 4.30
C GLU A 8 -2.97 2.81 3.62
N MET A 9 -3.24 1.54 3.30
CA MET A 9 -4.46 1.20 2.55
C MET A 9 -5.72 1.27 3.41
N VAL A 10 -5.63 1.15 4.73
CA VAL A 10 -6.79 1.29 5.62
C VAL A 10 -7.50 2.64 5.40
N TYR A 11 -6.74 3.74 5.36
CA TYR A 11 -7.30 5.08 5.17
C TYR A 11 -7.72 5.32 3.73
N PHE A 12 -6.89 4.90 2.78
CA PHE A 12 -7.19 5.12 1.37
C PHE A 12 -8.45 4.38 0.95
N ARG A 13 -8.63 3.12 1.39
CA ARG A 13 -9.84 2.33 1.17
C ARG A 13 -11.05 2.98 1.81
N GLN A 14 -10.97 3.37 3.08
CA GLN A 14 -12.09 4.00 3.78
C GLN A 14 -12.57 5.26 3.06
N TRP A 15 -11.63 6.11 2.63
CA TRP A 15 -11.94 7.28 1.81
C TRP A 15 -12.58 6.88 0.47
N TYR A 16 -11.98 5.94 -0.25
CA TYR A 16 -12.42 5.55 -1.58
C TYR A 16 -13.83 4.94 -1.58
N GLU A 17 -14.16 4.10 -0.58
CA GLU A 17 -15.48 3.50 -0.41
C GLU A 17 -16.54 4.54 -0.03
N GLY A 18 -16.18 5.57 0.73
CA GLY A 18 -17.05 6.70 1.06
C GLY A 18 -17.16 7.77 -0.04
N ALA A 19 -16.31 7.72 -1.07
CA ALA A 19 -16.24 8.73 -2.11
C ALA A 19 -17.38 8.60 -3.14
N THR A 20 -17.77 9.73 -3.73
CA THR A 20 -18.72 9.75 -4.85
C THR A 20 -18.15 9.05 -6.10
N LYS A 21 -19.02 8.61 -7.02
CA LYS A 21 -18.58 7.99 -8.28
C LYS A 21 -17.67 8.90 -9.13
N ALA A 22 -17.89 10.20 -9.08
CA ALA A 22 -17.03 11.18 -9.75
C ALA A 22 -15.62 11.19 -9.14
N GLN A 23 -15.52 11.27 -7.81
CA GLN A 23 -14.23 11.21 -7.11
C GLN A 23 -13.50 9.88 -7.34
N GLN A 24 -14.21 8.75 -7.33
CA GLN A 24 -13.62 7.45 -7.65
C GLN A 24 -13.09 7.41 -9.09
N ALA A 25 -13.80 8.00 -10.06
CA ALA A 25 -13.34 8.10 -11.44
C ALA A 25 -12.09 8.98 -11.59
N ASP A 26 -12.06 10.12 -10.89
CA ASP A 26 -10.89 11.00 -10.84
C ASP A 26 -9.67 10.30 -10.22
N ALA A 27 -9.88 9.57 -9.12
CA ALA A 27 -8.86 8.75 -8.46
C ALA A 27 -8.27 7.73 -9.44
N LYS A 28 -9.14 6.95 -10.12
CA LYS A 28 -8.70 5.98 -11.14
C LYS A 28 -7.88 6.64 -12.24
N LYS A 29 -8.26 7.84 -12.70
CA LYS A 29 -7.54 8.59 -13.73
C LYS A 29 -6.14 9.02 -13.27
N VAL A 30 -6.00 9.53 -12.05
CA VAL A 30 -4.69 9.96 -11.53
C VAL A 30 -3.78 8.79 -11.16
N ILE A 31 -4.37 7.65 -10.79
CA ILE A 31 -3.64 6.38 -10.58
C ILE A 31 -3.13 5.84 -11.91
N ALA A 32 -4.00 5.72 -12.91
CA ALA A 32 -3.63 5.23 -14.24
C ALA A 32 -2.59 6.12 -14.93
N SER A 33 -2.57 7.42 -14.64
CA SER A 33 -1.57 8.35 -15.17
C SER A 33 -0.25 8.35 -14.39
N GLY A 34 -0.16 7.62 -13.27
CA GLY A 34 1.01 7.58 -12.40
C GLY A 34 1.25 8.85 -11.59
N GLN A 35 0.23 9.72 -11.46
CA GLN A 35 0.30 10.90 -10.59
C GLN A 35 0.04 10.53 -9.13
N LEU A 36 -0.80 9.52 -8.90
CA LEU A 36 -0.97 8.89 -7.61
C LEU A 36 -0.44 7.45 -7.72
N SER A 37 0.51 7.08 -6.88
CA SER A 37 1.02 5.71 -6.79
C SER A 37 0.96 5.20 -5.35
N PHE A 38 1.08 3.89 -5.18
CA PHE A 38 1.12 3.26 -3.87
C PHE A 38 2.56 2.85 -3.53
N ALA A 39 2.94 2.97 -2.26
CA ALA A 39 4.21 2.50 -1.72
C ALA A 39 3.96 1.72 -0.42
N VAL A 40 4.70 0.64 -0.17
CA VAL A 40 4.35 -0.44 0.78
C VAL A 40 3.02 -1.10 0.43
N GLY A 41 1.92 -0.36 0.50
CA GLY A 41 0.58 -0.80 0.10
C GLY A 41 -0.03 -1.84 1.01
N GLY A 42 0.54 -2.05 2.19
CA GLY A 42 -0.08 -2.84 3.24
C GLY A 42 -1.30 -2.13 3.83
N TRP A 43 -2.08 -2.87 4.61
CA TRP A 43 -3.20 -2.31 5.35
C TRP A 43 -2.76 -1.15 6.25
N VAL A 44 -1.61 -1.33 6.90
CA VAL A 44 -0.83 -0.30 7.61
C VAL A 44 0.64 -0.41 7.21
N MET A 45 1.46 0.55 7.65
CA MET A 45 2.91 0.39 7.72
C MET A 45 3.23 -0.49 8.94
N PRO A 46 3.65 -1.77 8.77
CA PRO A 46 3.87 -2.65 9.90
C PRO A 46 5.13 -2.23 10.69
N ASP A 47 5.07 -2.38 12.02
CA ASP A 47 6.28 -2.36 12.83
C ASP A 47 7.23 -3.48 12.39
N GLU A 48 8.52 -3.30 12.66
CA GLU A 48 9.57 -4.25 12.31
C GLU A 48 10.21 -4.92 13.54
N ALA A 49 9.89 -4.48 14.76
CA ALA A 49 10.47 -5.03 15.99
C ALA A 49 9.59 -6.07 16.69
N THR A 50 8.28 -5.84 16.73
CA THR A 50 7.33 -6.56 17.59
C THR A 50 6.24 -7.31 16.84
N VAL A 51 6.20 -7.22 15.50
CA VAL A 51 5.22 -7.91 14.66
C VAL A 51 5.56 -9.40 14.48
N ASP A 52 4.56 -10.27 14.55
CA ASP A 52 4.70 -11.66 14.14
C ASP A 52 4.54 -11.79 12.61
N TYR A 53 5.24 -12.75 12.01
CA TYR A 53 5.29 -12.91 10.56
C TYR A 53 3.92 -13.17 9.91
N PRO A 54 3.01 -13.98 10.50
CA PRO A 54 1.67 -14.14 9.95
C PRO A 54 0.89 -12.83 9.85
N ASP A 55 1.03 -11.94 10.83
CA ASP A 55 0.35 -10.64 10.87
C ASP A 55 0.94 -9.67 9.84
N LEU A 56 2.26 -9.69 9.67
CA LEU A 56 2.96 -8.95 8.60
C LEU A 56 2.44 -9.39 7.23
N ILE A 57 2.40 -10.71 6.96
CA ILE A 57 1.92 -11.26 5.69
C ILE A 57 0.45 -10.90 5.45
N SER A 58 -0.39 -11.04 6.48
CA SER A 58 -1.82 -10.72 6.41
C SER A 58 -2.06 -9.24 6.07
N THR A 59 -1.40 -8.34 6.80
CA THR A 59 -1.47 -6.89 6.61
C THR A 59 -1.06 -6.50 5.18
N MET A 60 0.05 -7.06 4.68
CA MET A 60 0.54 -6.78 3.34
C MET A 60 -0.38 -7.34 2.26
N SER A 61 -0.85 -8.57 2.42
CA SER A 61 -1.72 -9.26 1.46
C SER A 61 -3.06 -8.54 1.31
N MET A 62 -3.71 -8.15 2.42
CA MET A 62 -4.99 -7.43 2.39
C MET A 62 -4.93 -6.13 1.61
N GLY A 63 -3.87 -5.34 1.80
CA GLY A 63 -3.69 -4.08 1.09
C GLY A 63 -3.39 -4.28 -0.40
N HIS A 64 -2.50 -5.23 -0.71
CA HIS A 64 -2.12 -5.55 -2.09
C HIS A 64 -3.27 -6.12 -2.90
N GLU A 65 -4.05 -7.03 -2.33
CA GLU A 65 -5.25 -7.60 -2.93
C GLU A 65 -6.25 -6.50 -3.28
N TRP A 66 -6.55 -5.62 -2.31
CA TRP A 66 -7.50 -4.53 -2.55
C TRP A 66 -7.05 -3.55 -3.64
N ILE A 67 -5.76 -3.18 -3.68
CA ILE A 67 -5.19 -2.34 -4.74
C ILE A 67 -5.34 -3.02 -6.10
N TYR A 68 -5.00 -4.31 -6.18
CA TYR A 68 -5.03 -5.06 -7.42
C TYR A 68 -6.47 -5.20 -7.95
N ASP A 69 -7.41 -5.59 -7.10
CA ASP A 69 -8.80 -5.79 -7.49
C ASP A 69 -9.49 -4.46 -7.86
N THR A 70 -9.12 -3.36 -7.20
CA THR A 70 -9.77 -2.05 -7.43
C THR A 70 -9.17 -1.30 -8.62
N PHE A 71 -7.85 -1.38 -8.84
CA PHE A 71 -7.13 -0.53 -9.79
C PHE A 71 -6.27 -1.30 -10.81
N GLY A 72 -6.14 -2.63 -10.68
CA GLY A 72 -5.25 -3.44 -11.51
C GLY A 72 -3.76 -3.10 -11.35
N GLN A 73 -3.39 -2.46 -10.25
CA GLN A 73 -2.02 -2.02 -9.99
C GLN A 73 -1.29 -3.00 -9.07
N ARG A 74 0.02 -3.13 -9.26
CA ARG A 74 0.92 -3.85 -8.35
C ARG A 74 1.89 -2.85 -7.73
N VAL A 75 2.05 -2.93 -6.42
CA VAL A 75 2.99 -2.07 -5.67
C VAL A 75 4.41 -2.55 -5.94
N LYS A 76 5.34 -1.62 -6.19
CA LYS A 76 6.72 -1.94 -6.60
C LYS A 76 7.80 -1.34 -5.70
N HIS A 77 7.41 -0.57 -4.69
CA HIS A 77 8.34 0.16 -3.86
C HIS A 77 7.94 0.02 -2.40
N GLY A 78 8.90 -0.36 -1.56
CA GLY A 78 8.80 -0.24 -0.11
C GLY A 78 9.08 1.19 0.34
N PHE A 79 8.45 1.60 1.43
CA PHE A 79 8.64 2.91 2.07
C PHE A 79 8.35 2.79 3.57
N GLN A 80 9.38 2.44 4.34
CA GLN A 80 9.32 2.29 5.80
C GLN A 80 10.04 3.47 6.45
N VAL A 81 9.31 4.49 6.90
CA VAL A 81 9.89 5.74 7.43
C VAL A 81 9.75 5.87 8.95
N ASP A 82 8.74 5.22 9.54
CA ASP A 82 8.34 5.41 10.93
C ASP A 82 8.47 4.17 11.84
N PRO A 83 8.77 2.93 11.39
CA PRO A 83 9.12 1.87 12.33
C PRO A 83 10.38 2.22 13.10
N PHE A 84 10.38 1.93 14.40
CA PHE A 84 11.50 2.23 15.30
C PHE A 84 12.58 1.14 15.23
N GLY A 85 13.26 1.08 14.09
CA GLY A 85 14.22 0.04 13.76
C GLY A 85 13.87 -0.64 12.44
N ALA A 86 14.79 -1.41 11.89
CA ALA A 86 14.60 -2.16 10.65
C ALA A 86 14.96 -3.63 10.86
N SER A 87 14.20 -4.51 10.20
CA SER A 87 14.32 -5.96 10.29
C SER A 87 14.76 -6.56 8.95
N SER A 88 15.61 -7.59 8.99
CA SER A 88 15.90 -8.39 7.81
C SER A 88 14.68 -9.17 7.32
N ALA A 89 13.74 -9.47 8.23
CA ALA A 89 12.50 -10.17 7.91
C ALA A 89 11.62 -9.36 6.95
N PHE A 90 11.36 -8.08 7.24
CA PHE A 90 10.55 -7.23 6.36
C PHE A 90 11.21 -7.07 4.98
N ALA A 91 12.54 -6.95 4.92
CA ALA A 91 13.27 -6.92 3.65
C ALA A 91 13.11 -8.22 2.83
N ALA A 92 13.20 -9.38 3.48
CA ALA A 92 13.02 -10.68 2.83
C ALA A 92 11.58 -10.88 2.34
N PHE A 93 10.58 -10.56 3.17
CA PHE A 93 9.17 -10.59 2.77
C PHE A 93 8.89 -9.62 1.62
N SER A 94 9.51 -8.45 1.66
CA SER A 94 9.39 -7.47 0.59
C SER A 94 9.80 -8.03 -0.77
N ALA A 95 10.97 -8.69 -0.85
CA ALA A 95 11.39 -9.35 -2.09
C ALA A 95 10.39 -10.43 -2.55
N MET A 96 9.78 -11.17 -1.60
CA MET A 96 8.79 -12.21 -1.91
C MET A 96 7.45 -11.63 -2.37
N PHE A 97 7.06 -10.43 -1.92
CA PHE A 97 5.86 -9.73 -2.40
C PHE A 97 6.03 -9.12 -3.80
N GLY A 98 7.25 -9.14 -4.35
CA GLY A 98 7.54 -8.65 -5.69
C GLY A 98 7.93 -7.17 -5.76
N PHE A 99 8.41 -6.61 -4.65
CA PHE A 99 9.18 -5.37 -4.67
C PHE A 99 10.59 -5.59 -5.21
#